data_AF-A0A8S3A7X2-F1
#
_entry.id   AF-A0A8S3A7X2-F1
#
_cell.length_a   1.000
_cell.length_b   1.000
_cell.length_c   1.000
_cell.angle_alpha   90.00
_cell.angle_beta   90.00
_cell.angle_gamma   90.00
#
_symmetry.space_group_name_H-M   'P 1'
#
loop_
_entity.id
_entity.type
_entity.pdbx_description
1 polymer ?
#
loop_
_entity_poly.entity_id
_entity_poly.type
_entity_poly.pdbx_seq_one_letter_code
_entity_poly.pdbx_strand_id
1 'polypeptide(L)'
;RTVKQMEEALDEEEDDELRVYAEAKKKMARLRREKEVQAIQEKQEARDHMIGYLGSLQKRAESDNDAQIFRAKAQKEAKELREEQEKFEKQQKMQQSIRKHRFETTKRREVEREMEEREDAEIRRKKAEADRLFLLYQQEKEKQRHEDALVTSQYHLKQAQERKDRQRDVKASELEEVLLDKHMNEVEKQQYQDYTGRVIAYMDENGRNTYPMRRAVADEVQRFDQLNHGINKAESQTNENGEKQPGSHDKKSLEETKKHMGFQWDVPNK
;
A
#
# COMPACT_ATOMS: atom_id res chain seq x y z
N ARG A 1 -61.83 -54.80 155.78
CA ARG A 1 -62.01 -54.16 154.44
C ARG A 1 -61.13 -52.91 154.30
N THR A 2 -59.93 -52.88 154.89
CA THR A 2 -59.13 -51.63 155.07
C THR A 2 -57.70 -51.70 154.52
N VAL A 3 -57.19 -52.87 154.11
CA VAL A 3 -55.84 -53.02 153.52
C VAL A 3 -55.86 -52.79 152.00
N LYS A 4 -56.94 -53.23 151.33
CA LYS A 4 -57.12 -53.12 149.87
C LYS A 4 -57.18 -51.67 149.35
N GLN A 5 -57.58 -50.72 150.19
CA GLN A 5 -57.70 -49.29 149.84
C GLN A 5 -56.38 -48.53 150.00
N MET A 6 -55.39 -49.05 150.74
CA MET A 6 -54.06 -48.44 150.82
C MET A 6 -53.15 -48.92 149.67
N GLU A 7 -53.28 -50.17 149.23
CA GLU A 7 -52.58 -50.66 148.02
C GLU A 7 -53.10 -49.94 146.77
N GLU A 8 -54.43 -49.74 146.62
CA GLU A 8 -55.00 -48.96 145.51
C GLU A 8 -54.51 -47.50 145.49
N ALA A 9 -54.24 -46.88 146.65
CA ALA A 9 -53.72 -45.51 146.73
C ALA A 9 -52.22 -45.41 146.38
N LEU A 10 -51.42 -46.43 146.74
CA LEU A 10 -50.00 -46.52 146.37
C LEU A 10 -49.84 -46.84 144.87
N ASP A 11 -50.68 -47.73 144.33
CA ASP A 11 -50.71 -48.03 142.90
C ASP A 11 -51.14 -46.80 142.08
N GLU A 12 -52.07 -45.98 142.58
CA GLU A 12 -52.46 -44.70 141.95
C GLU A 12 -51.33 -43.65 141.99
N GLU A 13 -50.58 -43.55 143.09
CA GLU A 13 -49.41 -42.66 143.18
C GLU A 13 -48.28 -43.11 142.26
N GLU A 14 -48.00 -44.42 142.17
CA GLU A 14 -46.99 -44.96 141.25
C GLU A 14 -47.41 -44.78 139.77
N ASP A 15 -48.69 -44.96 139.44
CA ASP A 15 -49.22 -44.71 138.09
C ASP A 15 -49.18 -43.23 137.70
N ASP A 16 -49.44 -42.32 138.64
CA ASP A 16 -49.31 -40.87 138.43
C ASP A 16 -47.85 -40.45 138.22
N GLU A 17 -46.90 -41.01 138.99
CA GLU A 17 -45.47 -40.79 138.78
C GLU A 17 -44.99 -41.32 137.42
N LEU A 18 -45.46 -42.51 137.02
CA LEU A 18 -45.21 -43.10 135.70
C LEU A 18 -45.78 -42.23 134.57
N ARG A 19 -46.96 -41.64 134.77
CA ARG A 19 -47.60 -40.75 133.80
C ARG A 19 -46.83 -39.44 133.64
N VAL A 20 -46.41 -38.81 134.74
CA VAL A 20 -45.57 -37.61 134.71
C VAL A 20 -44.23 -37.89 134.02
N TYR A 21 -43.60 -39.03 134.31
CA TYR A 21 -42.36 -39.43 133.65
C TYR A 21 -42.56 -39.71 132.14
N ALA A 22 -43.65 -40.37 131.76
CA ALA A 22 -44.00 -40.63 130.36
C ALA A 22 -44.28 -39.32 129.59
N GLU A 23 -44.98 -38.36 130.20
CA GLU A 23 -45.23 -37.04 129.63
C GLU A 23 -43.94 -36.22 129.49
N ALA A 24 -43.07 -36.24 130.50
CA ALA A 24 -41.74 -35.61 130.44
C ALA A 24 -40.87 -36.21 129.33
N LYS A 25 -40.86 -37.55 129.20
CA LYS A 25 -40.14 -38.27 128.14
C LYS A 25 -40.68 -37.96 126.75
N LYS A 26 -42.01 -37.86 126.60
CA LYS A 26 -42.68 -37.44 125.35
C LYS A 26 -42.34 -36.00 124.98
N LYS A 27 -42.30 -35.09 125.96
CA LYS A 27 -41.89 -33.69 125.77
C LYS A 27 -40.41 -33.57 125.38
N MET A 28 -39.52 -34.34 126.01
CA MET A 28 -38.10 -34.40 125.64
C MET A 28 -37.88 -34.98 124.24
N ALA A 29 -38.64 -36.02 123.86
CA ALA A 29 -38.58 -36.58 122.50
C ALA A 29 -39.06 -35.58 121.44
N ARG A 30 -40.08 -34.77 121.75
CA ARG A 30 -40.58 -33.70 120.87
C ARG A 30 -39.53 -32.58 120.69
N LEU A 31 -38.94 -32.11 121.79
CA LEU A 31 -37.88 -31.09 121.74
C LEU A 31 -36.64 -31.56 120.97
N ARG A 32 -36.27 -32.85 121.06
CA ARG A 32 -35.19 -33.43 120.25
C ARG A 32 -35.53 -33.41 118.75
N ARG A 33 -36.74 -33.82 118.37
CA ARG A 33 -37.20 -33.75 116.97
C ARG A 33 -37.25 -32.31 116.44
N GLU A 34 -37.74 -31.36 117.24
CA GLU A 34 -37.79 -29.94 116.86
C GLU A 34 -36.38 -29.37 116.64
N LYS A 35 -35.41 -29.70 117.51
CA LYS A 35 -34.00 -29.32 117.31
C LYS A 35 -33.36 -29.98 116.08
N GLU A 36 -33.68 -31.25 115.80
CA GLU A 36 -33.20 -31.94 114.59
C GLU A 36 -33.76 -31.30 113.33
N VAL A 37 -35.05 -30.95 113.31
CA VAL A 37 -35.69 -30.25 112.19
C VAL A 37 -35.07 -28.87 111.97
N GLN A 38 -34.85 -28.08 113.03
CA GLN A 38 -34.16 -26.78 112.92
C GLN A 38 -32.73 -26.93 112.40
N ALA A 39 -31.96 -27.91 112.91
CA ALA A 39 -30.61 -28.17 112.43
C ALA A 39 -30.57 -28.63 110.96
N ILE A 40 -31.62 -29.31 110.48
CA ILE A 40 -31.78 -29.67 109.06
C ILE A 40 -32.14 -28.43 108.25
N GLN A 41 -33.06 -27.58 108.73
CA GLN A 41 -33.47 -26.34 108.07
C GLN A 41 -32.30 -25.37 107.91
N GLU A 42 -31.53 -25.11 108.96
CA GLU A 42 -30.33 -24.25 108.89
C GLU A 42 -29.30 -24.79 107.87
N LYS A 43 -29.10 -26.11 107.83
CA LYS A 43 -28.24 -26.75 106.82
C LYS A 43 -28.81 -26.62 105.41
N GLN A 44 -30.12 -26.67 105.25
CA GLN A 44 -30.80 -26.51 103.98
C GLN A 44 -30.67 -25.05 103.48
N GLU A 45 -30.94 -24.07 104.35
CA GLU A 45 -30.78 -22.64 104.03
C GLU A 45 -29.33 -22.28 103.68
N ALA A 46 -28.35 -22.81 104.43
CA ALA A 46 -26.95 -22.64 104.10
C ALA A 46 -26.58 -23.25 102.74
N ARG A 47 -27.16 -24.41 102.39
CA ARG A 47 -26.99 -25.02 101.06
C ARG A 47 -27.64 -24.18 99.98
N ASP A 48 -28.85 -23.71 100.19
CA ASP A 48 -29.60 -22.91 99.21
C ASP A 48 -28.92 -21.55 98.96
N HIS A 49 -28.39 -20.92 100.00
CA HIS A 49 -27.58 -19.70 99.88
C HIS A 49 -26.30 -19.95 99.07
N MET A 50 -25.62 -21.07 99.32
CA MET A 50 -24.42 -21.45 98.56
C MET A 50 -24.73 -21.77 97.10
N ILE A 51 -25.84 -22.46 96.82
CA ILE A 51 -26.33 -22.72 95.46
C ILE A 51 -26.67 -21.40 94.74
N GLY A 52 -27.38 -20.48 95.41
CA GLY A 52 -27.69 -19.17 94.86
C GLY A 52 -26.45 -18.33 94.54
N TYR A 53 -25.47 -18.34 95.44
CA TYR A 53 -24.19 -17.67 95.22
C TYR A 53 -23.44 -18.26 94.03
N LEU A 54 -23.30 -19.59 93.95
CA LEU A 54 -22.68 -20.27 92.82
C LEU A 54 -23.41 -19.98 91.49
N GLY A 55 -24.74 -19.99 91.50
CA GLY A 55 -25.54 -19.64 90.32
C GLY A 55 -25.33 -18.20 89.86
N SER A 56 -25.14 -17.24 90.78
CA SER A 56 -24.85 -15.85 90.43
C SER A 56 -23.43 -15.66 89.87
N LEU A 57 -22.43 -16.36 90.42
CA LEU A 57 -21.08 -16.41 89.86
C LEU A 57 -21.08 -16.99 88.44
N GLN A 58 -21.84 -18.06 88.22
CA GLN A 58 -21.94 -18.72 86.91
C GLN A 58 -22.61 -17.81 85.87
N LYS A 59 -23.73 -17.16 86.21
CA LYS A 59 -24.37 -16.16 85.32
C LYS A 59 -23.47 -14.98 85.00
N ARG A 60 -22.69 -14.50 85.96
CA ARG A 60 -21.72 -13.42 85.73
C ARG A 60 -20.60 -13.86 84.79
N ALA A 61 -20.06 -15.05 84.98
CA ALA A 61 -19.06 -15.63 84.08
C ALA A 61 -19.63 -15.80 82.65
N GLU A 62 -20.86 -16.28 82.50
CA GLU A 62 -21.54 -16.40 81.19
C GLU A 62 -21.69 -15.02 80.53
N SER A 63 -22.16 -14.02 81.28
CA SER A 63 -22.32 -12.65 80.77
C SER A 63 -21.00 -12.00 80.33
N ASP A 64 -19.93 -12.20 81.10
CA ASP A 64 -18.60 -11.68 80.75
C ASP A 64 -18.03 -12.39 79.51
N ASN A 65 -18.25 -13.69 79.36
CA ASN A 65 -17.88 -14.45 78.17
C ASN A 65 -18.66 -13.99 76.94
N ASP A 66 -19.98 -13.79 77.05
CA ASP A 66 -20.81 -13.27 75.96
C ASP A 66 -20.37 -11.86 75.53
N ALA A 67 -20.01 -11.01 76.48
CA ALA A 67 -19.47 -9.68 76.20
C ALA A 67 -18.10 -9.73 75.49
N GLN A 68 -17.26 -10.72 75.79
CA GLN A 68 -15.99 -10.95 75.08
C GLN A 68 -16.25 -11.46 73.66
N ILE A 69 -17.16 -12.42 73.49
CA ILE A 69 -17.54 -12.97 72.19
C ILE A 69 -18.11 -11.86 71.29
N PHE A 70 -18.99 -11.00 71.82
CA PHE A 70 -19.55 -9.88 71.07
C PHE A 70 -18.47 -8.90 70.61
N ARG A 71 -17.52 -8.54 71.49
CA ARG A 71 -16.38 -7.68 71.12
C ARG A 71 -15.49 -8.31 70.06
N ALA A 72 -15.20 -9.60 70.17
CA ALA A 72 -14.41 -10.33 69.18
C ALA A 72 -15.11 -10.38 67.82
N LYS A 73 -16.43 -10.61 67.79
CA LYS A 73 -17.24 -10.56 66.56
C LYS A 73 -17.22 -9.17 65.94
N ALA A 74 -17.49 -8.12 66.72
CA ALA A 74 -17.49 -6.75 66.23
C ALA A 74 -16.13 -6.32 65.66
N GLN A 75 -15.03 -6.73 66.29
CA GLN A 75 -13.68 -6.47 65.77
C GLN A 75 -13.40 -7.22 64.46
N LYS A 76 -13.86 -8.47 64.36
CA LYS A 76 -13.70 -9.27 63.14
C LYS A 76 -14.49 -8.66 61.98
N GLU A 77 -15.76 -8.33 62.20
CA GLU A 77 -16.62 -7.68 61.20
C GLU A 77 -16.06 -6.33 60.76
N ALA A 78 -15.57 -5.51 61.70
CA ALA A 78 -14.94 -4.23 61.37
C ALA A 78 -13.66 -4.41 60.53
N LYS A 79 -12.89 -5.47 60.77
CA LYS A 79 -11.70 -5.80 59.97
C LYS A 79 -12.10 -6.26 58.56
N GLU A 80 -13.06 -7.17 58.45
CA GLU A 80 -13.56 -7.67 57.17
C GLU A 80 -14.12 -6.53 56.31
N LEU A 81 -14.90 -5.62 56.90
CA LEU A 81 -15.44 -4.46 56.20
C LEU A 81 -14.33 -3.54 55.66
N ARG A 82 -13.27 -3.30 56.43
CA ARG A 82 -12.12 -2.50 55.98
C ARG A 82 -11.39 -3.19 54.83
N GLU A 83 -11.17 -4.50 54.93
CA GLU A 83 -10.51 -5.27 53.86
C GLU A 83 -11.34 -5.28 52.56
N GLU A 84 -12.67 -5.37 52.66
CA GLU A 84 -13.57 -5.28 51.51
C GLU A 84 -13.56 -3.90 50.87
N GLN A 85 -13.58 -2.83 51.67
CA GLN A 85 -13.46 -1.46 51.17
C GLN A 85 -12.14 -1.24 50.45
N GLU A 86 -11.02 -1.66 51.03
CA GLU A 86 -9.71 -1.55 50.38
C GLU A 86 -9.64 -2.34 49.06
N LYS A 87 -10.21 -3.55 49.02
CA LYS A 87 -10.28 -4.36 47.80
C LYS A 87 -11.11 -3.65 46.74
N PHE A 88 -12.27 -3.10 47.11
CA PHE A 88 -13.14 -2.37 46.21
C PHE A 88 -12.46 -1.11 45.64
N GLU A 89 -11.79 -0.31 46.48
CA GLU A 89 -11.04 0.85 46.05
C GLU A 89 -9.91 0.49 45.09
N LYS A 90 -9.15 -0.57 45.37
CA LYS A 90 -8.09 -1.07 44.48
C LYS A 90 -8.65 -1.49 43.13
N GLN A 91 -9.76 -2.24 43.14
CA GLN A 91 -10.45 -2.64 41.91
C GLN A 91 -10.95 -1.43 41.12
N GLN A 92 -11.53 -0.43 41.78
CA GLN A 92 -12.02 0.78 41.14
C GLN A 92 -10.88 1.59 40.51
N LYS A 93 -9.76 1.78 41.23
CA LYS A 93 -8.57 2.46 40.71
C LYS A 93 -7.98 1.71 39.50
N MET A 94 -7.91 0.38 39.57
CA MET A 94 -7.45 -0.45 38.45
C MET A 94 -8.37 -0.29 37.23
N GLN A 95 -9.69 -0.35 37.41
CA GLN A 95 -10.66 -0.16 36.33
C GLN A 95 -10.57 1.23 35.71
N GLN A 96 -10.38 2.28 36.52
CA GLN A 96 -10.17 3.64 36.03
C GLN A 96 -8.87 3.76 35.21
N SER A 97 -7.78 3.14 35.68
CA SER A 97 -6.51 3.10 34.94
C SER A 97 -6.66 2.40 33.59
N ILE A 98 -7.33 1.24 33.56
CA ILE A 98 -7.61 0.50 32.31
C ILE A 98 -8.42 1.36 31.33
N ARG A 99 -9.47 2.05 31.82
CA ARG A 99 -10.30 2.94 30.99
C ARG A 99 -9.49 4.10 30.42
N LYS A 100 -8.69 4.77 31.25
CA LYS A 100 -7.81 5.87 30.81
C LYS A 100 -6.83 5.40 29.74
N HIS A 101 -6.12 4.30 29.98
CA HIS A 101 -5.19 3.74 29.01
C HIS A 101 -5.88 3.37 27.69
N ARG A 102 -7.06 2.73 27.72
CA ARG A 102 -7.82 2.41 26.49
C ARG A 102 -8.24 3.66 25.72
N PHE A 103 -8.66 4.70 26.42
CA PHE A 103 -9.02 5.97 25.80
C PHE A 103 -7.79 6.64 25.15
N GLU A 104 -6.69 6.76 25.88
CA GLU A 104 -5.45 7.38 25.39
C GLU A 104 -4.86 6.62 24.20
N THR A 105 -4.84 5.29 24.25
CA THR A 105 -4.36 4.47 23.13
C THR A 105 -5.24 4.59 21.89
N THR A 106 -6.57 4.65 22.06
CA THR A 106 -7.50 4.87 20.95
C THR A 106 -7.28 6.24 20.33
N LYS A 107 -7.21 7.29 21.15
CA LYS A 107 -6.95 8.66 20.69
C LYS A 107 -5.60 8.78 19.98
N ARG A 108 -4.56 8.15 20.51
CA ARG A 108 -3.23 8.14 19.87
C ARG A 108 -3.27 7.47 18.50
N ARG A 109 -3.93 6.31 18.38
CA ARG A 109 -4.09 5.60 17.10
C ARG A 109 -4.92 6.38 16.08
N GLU A 110 -5.88 7.17 16.54
CA GLU A 110 -6.68 8.04 15.67
C GLU A 110 -5.82 9.18 15.12
N VAL A 111 -5.07 9.86 15.99
CA VAL A 111 -4.11 10.91 15.56
C VAL A 111 -3.05 10.35 14.61
N GLU A 112 -2.51 9.17 14.91
CA GLU A 112 -1.52 8.50 14.04
C GLU A 112 -2.10 8.18 12.66
N ARG A 113 -3.33 7.66 12.59
CA ARG A 113 -4.04 7.45 11.32
C ARG A 113 -4.31 8.74 10.57
N GLU A 114 -4.77 9.80 11.24
CA GLU A 114 -4.98 11.09 10.57
C GLU A 114 -3.69 11.67 9.99
N MET A 115 -2.56 11.48 10.68
CA MET A 115 -1.25 11.91 10.18
C MET A 115 -0.83 11.06 8.97
N GLU A 116 -0.94 9.74 9.04
CA GLU A 116 -0.63 8.83 7.93
C GLU A 116 -1.50 9.13 6.70
N GLU A 117 -2.81 9.35 6.88
CA GLU A 117 -3.72 9.71 5.79
C GLU A 117 -3.34 11.05 5.14
N ARG A 118 -2.87 12.03 5.92
CA ARG A 118 -2.38 13.31 5.40
C ARG A 118 -1.07 13.13 4.63
N GLU A 119 -0.12 12.38 5.17
CA GLU A 119 1.15 12.08 4.49
C GLU A 119 0.90 11.34 3.16
N ASP A 120 0.02 10.35 3.16
CA ASP A 120 -0.39 9.63 1.96
C ASP A 120 -1.11 10.52 0.94
N ALA A 121 -1.93 11.46 1.40
CA ALA A 121 -2.55 12.45 0.53
C ALA A 121 -1.51 13.38 -0.10
N GLU A 122 -0.51 13.83 0.66
CA GLU A 122 0.59 14.65 0.14
C GLU A 122 1.47 13.89 -0.86
N ILE A 123 1.82 12.64 -0.57
CA ILE A 123 2.59 11.80 -1.48
C ILE A 123 1.82 11.60 -2.79
N ARG A 124 0.51 11.32 -2.72
CA ARG A 124 -0.34 11.19 -3.91
C ARG A 124 -0.40 12.48 -4.72
N ARG A 125 -0.51 13.64 -4.07
CA ARG A 125 -0.47 14.95 -4.76
C ARG A 125 0.87 15.17 -5.47
N LYS A 126 1.99 14.94 -4.78
CA LYS A 126 3.34 15.07 -5.38
C LYS A 126 3.52 14.15 -6.59
N LYS A 127 3.05 12.91 -6.52
CA LYS A 127 3.07 11.97 -7.65
C LYS A 127 2.23 12.49 -8.82
N ALA A 128 1.00 12.94 -8.56
CA ALA A 128 0.13 13.48 -9.61
C ALA A 128 0.72 14.74 -10.28
N GLU A 129 1.38 15.61 -9.52
CA GLU A 129 2.09 16.77 -10.06
C GLU A 129 3.30 16.37 -10.90
N ALA A 130 4.08 15.38 -10.45
CA ALA A 130 5.20 14.84 -11.20
C ALA A 130 4.76 14.20 -12.52
N ASP A 131 3.68 13.41 -12.50
CA ASP A 131 3.10 12.80 -13.69
C ASP A 131 2.60 13.86 -14.69
N ARG A 132 1.95 14.92 -14.18
CA ARG A 132 1.52 16.05 -15.00
C ARG A 132 2.71 16.75 -15.66
N LEU A 133 3.77 17.03 -14.91
CA LEU A 133 4.99 17.65 -15.45
C LEU A 133 5.66 16.76 -16.48
N PHE A 134 5.72 15.45 -16.22
CA PHE A 134 6.27 14.47 -17.16
C PHE A 134 5.49 14.44 -18.48
N LEU A 135 4.15 14.44 -18.41
CA LEU A 135 3.30 14.49 -19.60
C LEU A 135 3.52 15.78 -20.41
N LEU A 136 3.60 16.93 -19.75
CA LEU A 136 3.90 18.21 -20.43
C LEU A 136 5.27 18.17 -21.12
N TYR A 137 6.28 17.65 -20.42
CA TYR A 137 7.62 17.48 -20.98
C TYR A 137 7.63 16.55 -22.21
N GLN A 138 6.90 15.43 -22.16
CA GLN A 138 6.80 14.52 -23.31
C GLN A 138 6.12 15.17 -24.52
N GLN A 139 5.04 15.92 -24.29
CA GLN A 139 4.35 16.66 -25.34
C GLN A 139 5.25 17.73 -25.98
N GLU A 140 6.03 18.46 -25.18
CA GLU A 140 6.97 19.44 -25.69
C GLU A 140 8.10 18.77 -26.48
N LYS A 141 8.64 17.67 -25.99
CA LYS A 141 9.65 16.88 -26.69
C LYS A 141 9.12 16.30 -28.01
N GLU A 142 7.84 15.92 -28.06
CA GLU A 142 7.18 15.47 -29.31
C GLU A 142 7.03 16.60 -30.32
N LYS A 143 6.61 17.79 -29.87
CA LYS A 143 6.54 18.97 -30.72
C LYS A 143 7.90 19.33 -31.32
N GLN A 144 8.95 19.36 -30.50
CA GLN A 144 10.31 19.62 -30.98
C GLN A 144 10.75 18.60 -32.03
N ARG A 145 10.56 17.29 -31.77
CA ARG A 145 10.89 16.24 -32.75
C ARG A 145 10.13 16.43 -34.07
N HIS A 146 8.86 16.82 -34.01
CA HIS A 146 8.05 17.07 -35.19
C HIS A 146 8.55 18.30 -35.97
N GLU A 147 8.87 19.39 -35.27
CA GLU A 147 9.45 20.60 -35.87
C GLU A 147 10.80 20.31 -36.54
N ASP A 148 11.69 19.58 -35.87
CA ASP A 148 12.98 19.16 -36.42
C ASP A 148 12.81 18.29 -37.68
N ALA A 149 11.85 17.36 -37.66
CA ALA A 149 11.52 16.53 -38.82
C ALA A 149 10.99 17.37 -40.00
N LEU A 150 10.15 18.37 -39.73
CA LEU A 150 9.66 19.30 -40.75
C LEU A 150 10.80 20.11 -41.37
N VAL A 151 11.68 20.68 -40.53
CA VAL A 151 12.84 21.46 -41.00
C VAL A 151 13.75 20.60 -41.87
N THR A 152 14.03 19.37 -41.44
CA THR A 152 14.87 18.42 -42.19
C THR A 152 14.22 18.03 -43.52
N SER A 153 12.91 17.77 -43.52
CA SER A 153 12.14 17.47 -44.74
C SER A 153 12.16 18.64 -45.73
N GLN A 154 11.95 19.87 -45.25
CA GLN A 154 12.01 21.07 -46.10
C GLN A 154 13.41 21.29 -46.67
N TYR A 155 14.45 21.06 -45.87
CA TYR A 155 15.84 21.13 -46.32
C TYR A 155 16.11 20.12 -47.45
N HIS A 156 15.68 18.86 -47.30
CA HIS A 156 15.84 17.85 -48.35
C HIS A 156 15.06 18.19 -49.61
N LEU A 157 13.84 18.73 -49.48
CA LEU A 157 13.05 19.18 -50.63
C LEU A 157 13.78 20.29 -51.39
N LYS A 158 14.30 21.29 -50.68
CA LYS A 158 15.09 22.37 -51.27
C LYS A 158 16.33 21.83 -51.97
N GLN A 159 17.07 20.91 -51.34
CA GLN A 159 18.24 20.28 -51.94
C GLN A 159 17.88 19.50 -53.23
N ALA A 160 16.76 18.79 -53.24
CA ALA A 160 16.29 18.07 -54.41
C ALA A 160 15.92 19.03 -55.56
N GLN A 161 15.26 20.15 -55.24
CA GLN A 161 14.95 21.21 -56.21
C GLN A 161 16.24 21.81 -56.80
N GLU A 162 17.19 22.21 -55.95
CA GLU A 162 18.48 22.75 -56.40
C GLU A 162 19.25 21.78 -57.31
N ARG A 163 19.22 20.46 -57.02
CA ARG A 163 19.84 19.45 -57.88
C ARG A 163 19.13 19.37 -59.23
N LYS A 164 17.80 19.42 -59.24
CA LYS A 164 17.00 19.39 -60.46
C LYS A 164 17.27 20.62 -61.34
N ASP A 165 17.36 21.79 -60.73
CA ASP A 165 17.62 23.04 -61.45
C ASP A 165 19.06 23.04 -62.00
N ARG A 166 20.06 22.64 -61.21
CA ARG A 166 21.43 22.45 -61.73
C ARG A 166 21.49 21.47 -62.90
N GLN A 167 20.75 20.37 -62.84
CA GLN A 167 20.67 19.42 -63.96
C GLN A 167 20.02 20.02 -65.21
N ARG A 168 19.04 20.91 -65.05
CA ARG A 168 18.44 21.64 -66.17
C ARG A 168 19.43 22.62 -66.78
N ASP A 169 20.15 23.35 -65.94
CA ASP A 169 21.16 24.32 -66.40
C ASP A 169 22.29 23.63 -67.16
N VAL A 170 22.79 22.49 -66.64
CA VAL A 170 23.80 21.67 -67.33
C VAL A 170 23.29 21.20 -68.69
N LYS A 171 22.06 20.65 -68.75
CA LYS A 171 21.48 20.21 -70.04
C LYS A 171 21.26 21.35 -71.02
N ALA A 172 20.90 22.54 -70.54
CA ALA A 172 20.76 23.72 -71.37
C ALA A 172 22.12 24.15 -71.95
N SER A 173 23.16 24.17 -71.12
CA SER A 173 24.54 24.45 -71.56
C SER A 173 25.05 23.41 -72.56
N GLU A 174 24.83 22.12 -72.30
CA GLU A 174 25.20 21.03 -73.23
C GLU A 174 24.49 21.20 -74.58
N LEU A 175 23.20 21.59 -74.57
CA LEU A 175 22.45 21.86 -75.80
C LEU A 175 23.00 23.08 -76.55
N GLU A 176 23.33 24.16 -75.84
CA GLU A 176 23.94 25.36 -76.42
C GLU A 176 25.30 25.05 -77.05
N GLU A 177 26.14 24.27 -76.37
CA GLU A 177 27.43 23.79 -76.90
C GLU A 177 27.24 22.96 -78.18
N VAL A 178 26.30 22.01 -78.18
CA VAL A 178 25.99 21.20 -79.37
C VAL A 178 25.49 22.07 -80.53
N LEU A 179 24.68 23.09 -80.27
CA LEU A 179 24.21 24.02 -81.30
C LEU A 179 25.37 24.89 -81.84
N LEU A 180 26.26 25.35 -80.97
CA LEU A 180 27.44 26.12 -81.36
C LEU A 180 28.39 25.27 -82.20
N ASP A 181 28.66 24.04 -81.80
CA ASP A 181 29.50 23.09 -82.55
C ASP A 181 28.90 22.79 -83.93
N LYS A 182 27.57 22.56 -84.00
CA LYS A 182 26.87 22.41 -85.28
C LYS A 182 27.07 23.63 -86.18
N HIS A 183 26.90 24.84 -85.62
CA HIS A 183 27.11 26.08 -86.38
C HIS A 183 28.56 26.26 -86.84
N MET A 184 29.55 25.99 -85.98
CA MET A 184 30.97 26.08 -86.34
C MET A 184 31.33 25.06 -87.42
N ASN A 185 30.84 23.82 -87.33
CA ASN A 185 31.03 22.80 -88.36
C ASN A 185 30.42 23.23 -89.70
N GLU A 186 29.27 23.91 -89.71
CA GLU A 186 28.66 24.45 -90.93
C GLU A 186 29.53 25.56 -91.56
N VAL A 187 30.07 26.46 -90.74
CA VAL A 187 30.98 27.52 -91.21
C VAL A 187 32.28 26.92 -91.75
N GLU A 188 32.89 25.96 -91.05
CA GLU A 188 34.09 25.26 -91.53
C GLU A 188 33.84 24.52 -92.84
N LYS A 189 32.68 23.85 -92.96
CA LYS A 189 32.24 23.20 -94.20
C LYS A 189 32.17 24.21 -95.36
N GLN A 190 31.58 25.39 -95.14
CA GLN A 190 31.52 26.44 -96.16
C GLN A 190 32.91 26.93 -96.54
N GLN A 191 33.79 27.20 -95.56
CA GLN A 191 35.16 27.64 -95.82
C GLN A 191 35.97 26.59 -96.60
N TYR A 192 35.81 25.31 -96.26
CA TYR A 192 36.44 24.20 -96.97
C TYR A 192 35.94 24.12 -98.43
N GLN A 193 34.63 24.23 -98.65
CA GLN A 193 34.05 24.24 -100.00
C GLN A 193 34.53 25.44 -100.82
N ASP A 194 34.58 26.64 -100.25
CA ASP A 194 35.08 27.84 -100.92
C ASP A 194 36.55 27.71 -101.30
N TYR A 195 37.39 27.26 -100.36
CA TYR A 195 38.82 27.07 -100.60
C TYR A 195 39.08 26.01 -101.67
N THR A 196 38.47 24.84 -101.54
CA THR A 196 38.63 23.75 -102.52
C THR A 196 38.06 24.13 -103.88
N GLY A 197 36.96 24.89 -103.93
CA GLY A 197 36.43 25.49 -105.14
C GLY A 197 37.43 26.39 -105.84
N ARG A 198 38.11 27.30 -105.12
CA ARG A 198 39.17 28.16 -105.67
C ARG A 198 40.36 27.35 -106.18
N VAL A 199 40.80 26.33 -105.43
CA VAL A 199 41.92 25.46 -105.84
C VAL A 199 41.56 24.67 -107.10
N ILE A 200 40.35 24.13 -107.19
CA ILE A 200 39.86 23.42 -108.37
C ILE A 200 39.81 24.37 -109.57
N ALA A 201 39.26 25.58 -109.41
CA ALA A 201 39.22 26.59 -110.48
C ALA A 201 40.64 26.94 -110.98
N TYR A 202 41.57 27.19 -110.06
CA TYR A 202 42.97 27.44 -110.40
C TYR A 202 43.63 26.25 -111.14
N MET A 203 43.36 25.01 -110.74
CA MET A 203 43.88 23.82 -111.43
C MET A 203 43.28 23.66 -112.85
N ASP A 204 41.99 24.00 -113.02
CA ASP A 204 41.28 23.97 -114.30
C ASP A 204 41.86 25.01 -115.27
N GLU A 205 42.07 26.25 -114.79
CA GLU A 205 42.71 27.35 -115.53
C GLU A 205 44.12 27.00 -116.00
N ASN A 206 44.87 26.20 -115.22
CA ASN A 206 46.21 25.73 -115.56
C ASN A 206 46.23 24.41 -116.34
N GLY A 207 45.07 23.92 -116.82
CA GLY A 207 44.95 22.74 -117.69
C GLY A 207 45.27 21.39 -117.01
N ARG A 208 45.19 21.30 -115.69
CA ARG A 208 45.41 20.05 -114.93
C ARG A 208 44.10 19.28 -114.76
N ASN A 209 44.17 17.95 -114.66
CA ASN A 209 42.97 17.12 -114.44
C ASN A 209 42.36 17.38 -113.05
N THR A 210 41.20 18.03 -113.01
CA THR A 210 40.47 18.39 -111.78
C THR A 210 39.53 17.29 -111.26
N TYR A 211 39.33 16.21 -112.00
CA TYR A 211 38.37 15.14 -111.65
C TYR A 211 38.67 14.44 -110.32
N PRO A 212 39.93 14.04 -110.00
CA PRO A 212 40.24 13.41 -108.71
C PRO A 212 39.94 14.33 -107.52
N MET A 213 40.19 15.64 -107.67
CA MET A 213 39.93 16.63 -106.62
C MET A 213 38.43 16.85 -106.41
N ARG A 214 37.64 16.97 -107.49
CA ARG A 214 36.17 17.08 -107.40
C ARG A 214 35.56 15.87 -106.71
N ARG A 215 36.06 14.66 -107.00
CA ARG A 215 35.62 13.43 -106.32
C ARG A 215 36.00 13.42 -104.85
N ALA A 216 37.25 13.78 -104.51
CA ALA A 216 37.70 13.84 -103.11
C ALA A 216 36.89 14.86 -102.29
N VAL A 217 36.57 16.02 -102.86
CA VAL A 217 35.72 17.02 -102.21
C VAL A 217 34.29 16.50 -102.02
N ALA A 218 33.72 15.83 -103.01
CA ALA A 218 32.37 15.24 -102.88
C ALA A 218 32.31 14.16 -101.80
N ASP A 219 33.31 13.29 -101.73
CA ASP A 219 33.41 12.23 -100.72
C ASP A 219 33.59 12.82 -99.30
N GLU A 220 34.43 13.86 -99.15
CA GLU A 220 34.67 14.51 -97.87
C GLU A 220 33.46 15.33 -97.41
N VAL A 221 32.76 16.03 -98.31
CA VAL A 221 31.50 16.74 -98.00
C VAL A 221 30.42 15.76 -97.53
N GLN A 222 30.30 14.59 -98.17
CA GLN A 222 29.40 13.53 -97.70
C GLN A 222 29.79 12.99 -96.33
N ARG A 223 31.09 12.90 -96.03
CA ARG A 223 31.60 12.47 -94.73
C ARG A 223 31.29 13.49 -93.62
N PHE A 224 31.47 14.78 -93.87
CA PHE A 224 31.07 15.85 -92.94
C PHE A 224 29.57 15.78 -92.62
N ASP A 225 28.73 15.53 -93.62
CA ASP A 225 27.29 15.38 -93.41
C ASP A 225 26.93 14.14 -92.58
N GLN A 226 27.60 13.00 -92.80
CA GLN A 226 27.37 11.79 -92.00
C GLN A 226 27.78 11.95 -90.53
N LEU A 227 28.87 12.68 -90.26
CA LEU A 227 29.32 12.97 -88.89
C LEU A 227 28.33 13.88 -88.14
N ASN A 228 27.75 14.87 -88.81
CA ASN A 228 26.74 15.75 -88.22
C ASN A 228 25.38 15.05 -87.99
N HIS A 229 25.00 14.04 -88.80
CA HIS A 229 23.76 13.28 -88.60
C HIS A 229 23.86 12.24 -87.46
N GLY A 230 25.06 11.81 -87.08
CA GLY A 230 25.29 10.89 -85.96
C GLY A 230 24.93 11.49 -84.59
N ILE A 231 25.03 12.81 -84.45
CA ILE A 231 24.74 13.55 -83.20
C ILE A 231 23.23 13.55 -82.90
N ASN A 232 22.38 13.63 -83.94
CA ASN A 232 20.92 13.69 -83.78
C ASN A 232 20.26 12.35 -83.37
N LYS A 233 20.98 11.22 -83.46
CA LYS A 233 20.41 9.90 -83.14
C LYS A 233 20.40 9.61 -81.63
N ALA A 234 21.22 10.30 -80.84
CA ALA A 234 21.26 10.16 -79.38
C ALA A 234 20.11 10.91 -78.66
N GLU A 235 19.52 11.93 -79.30
CA GLU A 235 18.45 12.76 -78.72
C GLU A 235 17.06 12.11 -78.74
N SER A 236 16.85 11.04 -79.51
CA SER A 236 15.52 10.41 -79.69
C SER A 236 15.17 9.31 -78.67
N GLN A 237 15.98 9.11 -77.62
CA GLN A 237 15.73 8.10 -76.58
C GLN A 237 15.48 8.64 -75.17
N THR A 238 15.16 9.93 -75.03
CA THR A 238 14.82 10.52 -73.71
C THR A 238 13.42 11.12 -73.75
N ASN A 239 12.51 10.54 -72.94
CA ASN A 239 11.20 11.14 -72.68
C ASN A 239 11.35 12.39 -71.79
N GLU A 240 10.35 13.27 -71.80
CA GLU A 240 10.30 14.60 -71.15
C GLU A 240 10.63 14.66 -69.64
N ASN A 241 10.83 13.51 -68.97
CA ASN A 241 11.21 13.41 -67.56
C ASN A 241 12.66 12.96 -67.31
N GLY A 242 13.48 12.72 -68.35
CA GLY A 242 14.91 12.43 -68.19
C GLY A 242 15.26 11.13 -67.44
N GLU A 243 14.31 10.20 -67.28
CA GLU A 243 14.56 8.88 -66.71
C GLU A 243 14.83 7.86 -67.83
N LYS A 244 15.97 7.15 -67.73
CA LYS A 244 16.21 5.93 -68.52
C LYS A 244 15.15 4.91 -68.12
N GLN A 245 14.40 4.36 -69.08
CA GLN A 245 13.54 3.21 -68.79
C GLN A 245 14.40 2.08 -68.20
N PRO A 246 14.12 1.58 -66.99
CA PRO A 246 14.75 0.36 -66.53
C PRO A 246 14.29 -0.77 -67.46
N GLY A 247 15.26 -1.48 -68.03
CA GLY A 247 15.02 -2.69 -68.81
C GLY A 247 14.13 -3.66 -68.04
N SER A 248 13.25 -4.34 -68.77
CA SER A 248 12.21 -5.26 -68.30
C SER A 248 12.74 -6.57 -67.66
N HIS A 249 13.79 -6.50 -66.85
CA HIS A 249 14.30 -7.59 -66.03
C HIS A 249 14.63 -7.04 -64.66
N ASP A 250 13.70 -7.16 -63.70
CA ASP A 250 13.94 -7.29 -62.25
C ASP A 250 12.67 -7.02 -61.44
N LYS A 251 11.58 -7.74 -61.76
CA LYS A 251 10.39 -7.82 -60.88
C LYS A 251 10.43 -9.02 -59.93
N LYS A 252 11.51 -9.80 -59.90
CA LYS A 252 11.64 -10.99 -59.05
C LYS A 252 12.42 -10.78 -57.75
N SER A 253 13.15 -9.68 -57.57
CA SER A 253 14.07 -9.54 -56.42
C SER A 253 13.48 -8.86 -55.17
N LEU A 254 12.30 -8.23 -55.22
CA LEU A 254 11.76 -7.51 -54.05
C LEU A 254 11.09 -8.44 -53.02
N GLU A 255 10.51 -9.56 -53.45
CA GLU A 255 9.95 -10.55 -52.52
C GLU A 255 11.03 -11.45 -51.91
N GLU A 256 12.09 -11.75 -52.66
CA GLU A 256 13.23 -12.54 -52.17
C GLU A 256 14.08 -11.75 -51.17
N THR A 257 14.31 -10.45 -51.40
CA THR A 257 15.01 -9.59 -50.42
C THR A 257 14.18 -9.33 -49.16
N LYS A 258 12.84 -9.29 -49.26
CA LYS A 258 11.95 -9.21 -48.09
C LYS A 258 11.98 -10.48 -47.21
N LYS A 259 12.07 -11.67 -47.82
CA LYS A 259 12.27 -12.94 -47.08
C LYS A 259 13.63 -13.02 -46.40
N HIS A 260 14.68 -12.47 -47.02
CA HIS A 260 16.03 -12.52 -46.47
C HIS A 260 16.26 -11.54 -45.31
N MET A 261 15.47 -10.46 -45.20
CA MET A 261 15.54 -9.47 -44.12
C MET A 261 14.60 -9.74 -42.93
N GLY A 262 13.97 -10.91 -42.84
CA GLY A 262 13.22 -11.34 -41.65
C GLY A 262 11.91 -10.59 -41.37
N PHE A 263 11.36 -9.86 -42.35
CA PHE A 263 10.09 -9.16 -42.18
C PHE A 263 8.90 -10.09 -42.48
N GLN A 264 8.39 -10.77 -41.46
CA GLN A 264 7.06 -11.41 -41.49
C GLN A 264 6.02 -10.37 -41.06
N TRP A 265 5.14 -9.98 -41.98
CA TRP A 265 3.88 -9.34 -41.59
C TRP A 265 2.90 -10.46 -41.28
N ASP A 266 2.50 -10.58 -40.01
CA ASP A 266 1.29 -11.30 -39.64
C ASP A 266 0.11 -10.56 -40.27
N VAL A 267 -0.45 -11.14 -41.33
CA VAL A 267 -1.74 -10.72 -41.88
C VAL A 267 -2.80 -11.23 -40.91
N PRO A 268 -3.62 -10.37 -40.28
CA PRO A 268 -4.69 -10.83 -39.41
C PRO A 268 -5.72 -11.58 -40.26
N ASN A 269 -5.92 -12.87 -39.97
CA ASN A 269 -7.05 -13.62 -40.50
C ASN A 269 -8.34 -13.04 -39.93
N LYS A 270 -9.34 -12.90 -40.80
CA LYS A 270 -10.71 -12.48 -40.49
C LYS A 270 -11.39 -13.41 -39.48
#